data_AF-A0A534XHI8-F1
#
_entry.id   AF-A0A534XHI8-F1
#
_cell.length_a   1.000
_cell.length_b   1.000
_cell.length_c   1.000
_cell.angle_alpha   90.00
_cell.angle_beta   90.00
_cell.angle_gamma   90.00
#
_symmetry.space_group_name_H-M   'P 1'
#
loop_
_entity.id
_entity.type
_entity.pdbx_description
1 polymer ?
#
loop_
_entity_poly.entity_id
_entity_poly.type
_entity_poly.pdbx_seq_one_letter_code
_entity_poly.pdbx_strand_id
1 'polypeptide(L)'
;MRSELIAAIALAVLMFALAHSGHAAGTYAHTSEPFAGVKANTGTVTHSTEGGRSALTLSDDFEVPDTPDPHWQVVDSKGRTYLLQRLPVKGDKVNRSIIVPAYVPDVA
;
A
#
# COMPACT_ATOMS: atom_id res chain seq x y z
N MET A 1 21.17 17.11 -48.46
CA MET A 1 21.77 17.19 -47.10
C MET A 1 20.80 17.72 -46.05
N ARG A 2 20.15 18.88 -46.24
CA ARG A 2 19.23 19.46 -45.22
C ARG A 2 17.90 18.71 -45.05
N SER A 3 17.36 18.12 -46.11
CA SER A 3 16.11 17.34 -46.09
C SER A 3 16.27 15.96 -45.42
N GLU A 4 17.42 15.30 -45.59
CA GLU A 4 17.70 14.00 -44.96
C GLU A 4 17.98 14.13 -43.46
N LEU A 5 18.57 15.25 -43.04
CA LEU A 5 18.77 15.59 -41.63
C LEU A 5 17.43 15.78 -40.90
N ILE A 6 16.43 16.38 -41.57
CA ILE A 6 15.09 16.59 -41.01
C ILE A 6 14.32 15.26 -40.89
N ALA A 7 14.43 14.40 -41.90
CA ALA A 7 13.81 13.07 -41.87
C ALA A 7 14.40 12.16 -40.77
N ALA A 8 15.72 12.21 -40.57
CA ALA A 8 16.40 11.44 -39.52
C ALA A 8 16.02 11.90 -38.10
N ILE A 9 15.83 13.21 -37.88
CA ILE A 9 15.38 13.75 -36.60
C ILE A 9 13.92 13.37 -36.32
N ALA A 10 13.05 13.43 -37.32
CA ALA A 10 11.64 13.05 -37.17
C ALA A 10 11.47 11.56 -36.81
N LEU A 11 12.31 10.67 -37.35
CA LEU A 11 12.28 9.24 -37.04
C LEU A 11 12.81 8.94 -35.63
N ALA A 12 13.81 9.68 -35.15
CA ALA A 12 14.35 9.54 -33.79
C ALA A 12 13.35 9.97 -32.70
N VAL A 13 12.54 11.01 -32.96
CA VAL A 13 11.50 11.47 -32.03
C VAL A 13 10.36 10.45 -31.92
N LEU A 14 9.99 9.78 -33.03
CA LEU A 14 8.96 8.76 -33.03
C LEU A 14 9.37 7.49 -32.24
N MET A 15 10.65 7.13 -32.27
CA MET A 15 11.20 5.98 -31.54
C MET A 15 11.34 6.24 -30.03
N PHE A 16 11.53 7.49 -29.61
CA PHE A 16 11.54 7.85 -28.17
C PHE A 16 10.13 7.88 -27.56
N ALA A 17 9.11 8.17 -28.36
CA ALA A 17 7.71 8.20 -27.92
C ALA A 17 7.12 6.80 -27.66
N LEU A 18 7.63 5.74 -28.32
CA LEU A 18 7.12 4.37 -28.15
C LEU A 18 7.73 3.60 -26.98
N ALA A 19 8.83 4.09 -26.38
CA ALA A 19 9.53 3.41 -25.28
C ALA A 19 8.87 3.60 -23.90
N HIS A 20 7.82 4.41 -23.78
CA HIS A 20 7.06 4.59 -22.53
C HIS A 20 5.95 3.54 -22.38
N SER A 21 6.14 2.34 -22.93
CA SER A 21 5.26 1.20 -22.69
C SER A 21 5.07 1.05 -21.18
N GLY A 22 3.86 1.38 -20.71
CA GLY A 22 3.55 1.50 -19.30
C GLY A 22 4.04 0.27 -18.56
N HIS A 23 4.80 0.51 -17.48
CA HIS A 23 4.96 -0.50 -16.45
C HIS A 23 3.54 -0.73 -15.94
N ALA A 24 2.90 -1.82 -16.38
CA ALA A 24 1.77 -2.37 -15.66
C ALA A 24 2.34 -2.72 -14.29
N ALA A 25 2.22 -1.77 -13.35
CA ALA A 25 2.48 -2.01 -11.95
C ALA A 25 1.50 -3.11 -11.57
N GLY A 26 1.98 -4.36 -11.56
CA GLY A 26 1.25 -5.44 -10.93
C GLY A 26 0.87 -4.92 -9.56
N THR A 27 -0.43 -4.93 -9.25
CA THR A 27 -0.90 -4.76 -7.89
C THR A 27 -0.37 -5.96 -7.11
N TYR A 28 0.85 -5.83 -6.58
CA TYR A 28 1.41 -6.72 -5.58
C TYR A 28 0.58 -6.49 -4.34
N ALA A 29 -0.50 -7.26 -4.23
CA ALA A 29 -1.31 -7.33 -3.03
C ALA A 29 -0.84 -8.55 -2.23
N HIS A 30 -0.34 -8.30 -1.03
CA HIS A 30 0.04 -9.35 -0.09
C HIS A 30 -0.97 -9.35 1.05
N THR A 31 -1.46 -10.52 1.41
CA THR A 31 -2.37 -10.68 2.55
C THR A 31 -1.62 -11.41 3.66
N SER A 32 -1.74 -10.91 4.89
CA SER A 32 -1.18 -11.56 6.07
C SER A 32 -1.86 -12.90 6.34
N GLU A 33 -1.24 -13.71 7.18
CA GLU A 33 -1.98 -14.76 7.89
C GLU A 33 -3.05 -14.13 8.80
N PRO A 34 -4.07 -14.89 9.20
CA PRO A 34 -5.04 -14.42 10.18
C PRO A 34 -4.37 -13.98 11.48
N PHE A 35 -4.93 -12.97 12.13
CA PHE A 35 -4.48 -12.60 13.47
C PHE A 35 -4.59 -13.81 14.42
N ALA A 36 -3.65 -13.91 15.36
CA ALA A 36 -3.61 -14.95 16.36
C ALA A 36 -3.64 -14.35 17.77
N GLY A 37 -4.39 -14.98 18.68
CA GLY A 37 -4.46 -14.56 20.08
C GLY A 37 -5.69 -15.08 20.81
N VAL A 38 -5.74 -14.91 22.13
CA VAL A 38 -6.84 -15.44 22.97
C VAL A 38 -8.22 -14.87 22.64
N LYS A 39 -8.29 -13.70 21.99
CA LYS A 39 -9.52 -12.99 21.62
C LYS A 39 -9.58 -12.54 20.15
N ALA A 40 -8.56 -12.82 19.34
CA ALA A 40 -8.50 -12.45 17.93
C ALA A 40 -7.86 -13.59 17.15
N ASN A 41 -8.67 -14.46 16.55
CA ASN A 41 -8.23 -15.59 15.72
C ASN A 41 -8.83 -15.50 14.30
N THR A 42 -9.31 -14.32 13.93
CA THR A 42 -9.95 -14.01 12.65
C THR A 42 -9.38 -12.68 12.14
N GLY A 43 -9.70 -12.34 10.90
CA GLY A 43 -9.23 -11.12 10.29
C GLY A 43 -7.81 -11.25 9.72
N THR A 44 -7.58 -10.59 8.59
CA THR A 44 -6.28 -10.47 7.91
C THR A 44 -6.03 -9.02 7.53
N VAL A 45 -4.78 -8.67 7.21
CA VAL A 45 -4.43 -7.40 6.57
C VAL A 45 -4.04 -7.65 5.13
N THR A 46 -4.65 -6.93 4.20
CA THR A 46 -4.19 -6.85 2.81
C THR A 46 -3.38 -5.57 2.63
N HIS A 47 -2.15 -5.73 2.19
CA HIS A 47 -1.29 -4.66 1.70
C HIS A 47 -1.53 -4.45 0.21
N SER A 48 -1.65 -3.19 -0.20
CA SER A 48 -1.74 -2.78 -1.60
C SER A 48 -0.98 -1.46 -1.80
N THR A 49 -0.90 -0.98 -3.05
CA THR A 49 -0.32 0.33 -3.37
C THR A 49 -1.38 1.25 -3.93
N GLU A 50 -1.62 2.39 -3.27
CA GLU A 50 -2.54 3.43 -3.71
C GLU A 50 -1.76 4.73 -3.90
N GLY A 51 -1.80 5.32 -5.10
CA GLY A 51 -1.09 6.58 -5.39
C GLY A 51 0.42 6.51 -5.11
N GLY A 52 1.03 5.34 -5.29
CA GLY A 52 2.45 5.10 -5.01
C GLY A 52 2.80 4.97 -3.51
N ARG A 53 1.81 4.84 -2.63
CA ARG A 53 2.00 4.65 -1.19
C ARG A 53 1.41 3.31 -0.75
N SER A 54 2.01 2.70 0.27
CA SER A 54 1.45 1.52 0.90
C SER A 54 0.11 1.82 1.55
N ALA A 55 -0.89 1.03 1.21
CA ALA A 55 -2.21 1.01 1.84
C ALA A 55 -2.37 -0.34 2.55
N LEU A 56 -2.91 -0.32 3.78
CA LEU A 56 -3.23 -1.51 4.55
C LEU A 56 -4.74 -1.53 4.80
N THR A 57 -5.36 -2.69 4.60
CA THR A 57 -6.81 -2.86 4.80
C THR A 57 -7.11 -4.13 5.60
N LEU A 58 -7.89 -3.99 6.68
CA LEU A 58 -8.41 -5.12 7.46
C LEU A 58 -9.56 -5.79 6.71
N SER A 59 -9.57 -7.13 6.68
CA SER A 59 -10.70 -7.91 6.17
C SER A 59 -11.96 -7.71 7.01
N ASP A 60 -13.13 -8.04 6.48
CA ASP A 60 -14.43 -7.77 7.11
C ASP A 60 -14.68 -8.58 8.39
N ASP A 61 -14.07 -9.75 8.52
CA ASP A 61 -14.15 -10.65 9.69
C ASP A 61 -13.21 -10.26 10.84
N PHE A 62 -12.43 -9.19 10.70
CA PHE A 62 -11.64 -8.65 11.81
C PHE A 62 -12.56 -8.06 12.89
N GLU A 63 -12.34 -8.52 14.13
CA GLU A 63 -12.99 -8.02 15.33
C GLU A 63 -12.05 -7.08 16.10
N VAL A 64 -12.55 -5.90 16.49
CA VAL A 64 -11.76 -4.97 17.30
C VAL A 64 -11.59 -5.55 18.70
N PRO A 65 -10.35 -5.71 19.21
CA PRO A 65 -10.13 -6.26 20.53
C PRO A 65 -10.70 -5.34 21.63
N ASP A 66 -11.23 -5.96 22.68
CA ASP A 66 -11.70 -5.29 23.90
C ASP A 66 -10.49 -4.85 24.76
N THR A 67 -9.77 -3.87 24.24
CA THR A 67 -8.60 -3.25 24.87
C THR A 67 -8.82 -1.74 24.93
N PRO A 68 -8.38 -1.06 26.00
CA PRO A 68 -8.37 0.39 26.03
C PRO A 68 -7.58 0.93 24.84
N ASP A 69 -8.25 1.76 24.04
CA ASP A 69 -7.64 2.52 22.97
C ASP A 69 -6.98 1.68 21.84
N PRO A 70 -7.75 0.89 21.07
CA PRO A 70 -7.19 0.05 20.02
C PRO A 70 -6.73 0.90 18.83
N HIS A 71 -5.54 0.60 18.31
CA HIS A 71 -4.87 1.33 17.23
C HIS A 71 -4.32 0.39 16.17
N TRP A 72 -4.07 0.96 15.00
CA TRP A 72 -3.16 0.37 14.03
C TRP A 72 -1.74 0.34 14.59
N GLN A 73 -1.13 -0.84 14.55
CA GLN A 73 0.27 -1.04 14.86
C GLN A 73 0.94 -1.70 13.67
N VAL A 74 1.98 -1.07 13.13
CA VAL A 74 2.75 -1.57 11.98
C VAL A 74 4.16 -1.86 12.44
N VAL A 75 4.73 -2.97 11.97
CA VAL A 75 6.11 -3.35 12.24
C VAL A 75 6.87 -3.31 10.91
N ASP A 76 8.04 -2.67 10.91
CA ASP A 76 8.93 -2.70 9.75
C ASP A 76 9.86 -3.92 9.77
N SER A 77 10.58 -4.15 8.68
CA SER A 77 11.55 -5.24 8.51
C SER A 77 12.70 -5.24 9.52
N LYS A 78 12.89 -4.15 10.26
CA LYS A 78 13.89 -4.03 11.33
C LYS A 78 13.28 -4.27 12.72
N GLY A 79 12.01 -4.64 12.79
CA GLY A 79 11.29 -4.88 14.04
C GLY A 79 10.89 -3.60 14.77
N ARG A 80 10.93 -2.43 14.12
CA ARG A 80 10.48 -1.18 14.72
C ARG A 80 8.96 -1.10 14.64
N THR A 81 8.36 -0.76 15.76
CA THR A 81 6.91 -0.62 15.91
C THR A 81 6.47 0.82 15.73
N TYR A 82 5.43 1.01 14.94
CA TYR A 82 4.80 2.30 14.68
C TYR A 82 3.33 2.25 15.11
N LEU A 83 2.97 3.06 16.10
CA LEU A 83 1.58 3.27 16.50
C LEU A 83 0.98 4.35 15.60
N LEU A 84 -0.09 3.99 14.87
CA LEU A 84 -0.73 4.86 13.88
C LEU A 84 -2.11 5.30 14.35
N GLN A 85 -3.09 5.38 13.46
CA GLN A 85 -4.44 5.88 13.79
C GLN A 85 -5.21 4.87 14.66
N ARG A 86 -6.12 5.38 15.50
CA ARG A 86 -7.09 4.57 16.24
C ARG A 86 -7.94 3.71 15.30
N LEU A 87 -8.26 2.50 15.73
CA LEU A 87 -9.22 1.64 15.03
C LEU A 87 -10.65 2.16 15.18
N PRO A 88 -11.17 2.50 16.38
CA PRO A 88 -12.50 3.08 16.49
C PRO A 88 -12.49 4.53 16.03
N VAL A 89 -13.45 4.88 15.17
CA VAL A 89 -13.78 6.26 14.82
C VAL A 89 -15.12 6.65 15.45
N LYS A 90 -15.63 7.85 15.18
CA LYS A 90 -16.87 8.35 15.80
C LYS A 90 -18.05 7.38 15.58
N GLY A 91 -18.71 6.99 16.67
CA GLY A 91 -19.79 5.99 16.67
C GLY A 91 -19.25 4.57 16.67
N ASP A 92 -20.00 3.62 16.11
CA ASP A 92 -19.62 2.19 16.06
C ASP A 92 -18.79 1.84 14.80
N LYS A 93 -18.10 2.82 14.23
CA LYS A 93 -17.34 2.67 12.98
C LYS A 93 -15.89 2.31 13.26
N VAL A 94 -15.31 1.49 12.39
CA VAL A 94 -13.91 1.07 12.44
C VAL A 94 -13.15 1.62 11.25
N ASN A 95 -11.99 2.21 11.49
CA ASN A 95 -11.03 2.61 10.47
C ASN A 95 -10.31 1.38 9.91
N ARG A 96 -10.95 0.71 8.94
CA ARG A 96 -10.42 -0.54 8.36
C ARG A 96 -9.30 -0.35 7.36
N SER A 97 -9.03 0.88 6.90
CA SER A 97 -7.98 1.14 5.92
C SER A 97 -7.13 2.34 6.28
N ILE A 98 -5.83 2.23 6.09
CA ILE A 98 -4.88 3.33 6.30
C ILE A 98 -3.89 3.44 5.15
N ILE A 99 -3.52 4.68 4.83
CA ILE A 99 -2.30 4.94 4.06
C ILE A 99 -1.14 4.99 5.05
N VAL A 100 -0.14 4.15 4.83
CA VAL A 100 1.06 4.09 5.65
C VAL A 100 1.83 5.41 5.51
N PRO A 101 2.11 6.12 6.62
CA PRO A 101 2.83 7.38 6.57
C PRO A 101 4.25 7.20 6.05
N ALA A 102 4.78 8.21 5.35
CA ALA A 102 6.10 8.16 4.72
C ALA A 102 7.28 7.99 5.71
N TYR A 103 7.07 8.19 7.02
CA TYR A 103 8.09 7.94 8.04
C TYR A 103 8.22 6.45 8.41
N VAL A 104 7.27 5.60 7.99
CA VAL A 104 7.35 4.15 8.09
C VAL A 104 8.00 3.66 6.79
N PRO A 105 9.23 3.13 6.83
CA PRO A 105 10.01 2.87 5.61
C PRO A 105 9.50 1.66 4.83
N ASP A 106 8.95 0.67 5.51
CA ASP A 106 8.44 -0.57 4.95
C ASP A 106 7.52 -1.28 5.96
N VAL A 107 6.85 -2.33 5.50
CA VAL A 107 5.96 -3.19 6.31
C VAL A 107 6.48 -4.62 6.18
N ALA A 108 6.72 -5.27 7.31
CA ALA A 108 7.20 -6.65 7.39
C ALA A 108 6.07 -7.67 7.21
#